data_AF-A0A7R9UNY3-F1
#
_entry.id   AF-A0A7R9UNY3-F1
#
_cell.length_a   1.000
_cell.length_b   1.000
_cell.length_c   1.000
_cell.angle_alpha   90.00
_cell.angle_beta   90.00
_cell.angle_gamma   90.00
#
_symmetry.space_group_name_H-M   'P 1'
#
loop_
_entity.id
_entity.type
_entity.pdbx_description
1 polymer ?
#
loop_
_entity_poly.entity_id
_entity_poly.type
_entity_poly.pdbx_seq_one_letter_code
_entity_poly.pdbx_strand_id
1 'polypeptide(L)'
;AATAPANAGAEAGDDPRVYEVSIGRRTGIDIGCDLSLRWPYVFALVPGGAAELNGQIAVGDQLLGVGRTSVVGATVAETTDLIASAGGDEVLLTLFRGSRAELQREVGFAAGPSTVTIRVVQQGLPDVVFTAKAGCNLRDELVARKINVYRSFTRWTNCSGKQLCGSCIVDVTAGLDACSRRSIDESSTLRENPPSYRLSCITQVHGDITVAVQTPVGAAQWTR
;
A
#
# COMPACT_ATOMS: atom_id res chain seq x y z
N ALA A 1 11.77 -2.22 13.03
CA ALA A 1 11.50 -3.55 12.45
C ALA A 1 9.99 -3.70 12.41
N ALA A 2 9.38 -3.61 11.22
CA ALA A 2 7.95 -3.82 11.09
C ALA A 2 7.70 -5.32 11.26
N THR A 3 7.03 -5.69 12.36
CA THR A 3 6.58 -7.06 12.60
C THR A 3 5.66 -7.44 11.45
N ALA A 4 6.07 -8.42 10.65
CA ALA A 4 5.21 -9.05 9.66
C ALA A 4 3.90 -9.46 10.36
N PRO A 5 2.72 -9.20 9.78
CA PRO A 5 1.49 -9.72 10.36
C PRO A 5 1.66 -11.23 10.52
N ALA A 6 1.33 -11.74 11.70
CA ALA A 6 1.51 -13.14 12.05
C ALA A 6 0.91 -14.02 10.96
N ASN A 7 1.68 -15.03 10.53
CA ASN A 7 1.24 -16.10 9.63
C ASN A 7 0.02 -16.80 10.24
N ALA A 8 -1.18 -16.29 9.94
CA ALA A 8 -2.36 -17.13 9.92
C ALA A 8 -2.18 -18.01 8.68
N GLY A 9 -1.73 -19.24 8.91
CA GLY A 9 -1.79 -20.27 7.87
C GLY A 9 -3.25 -20.32 7.42
N ALA A 10 -3.50 -19.96 6.17
CA ALA A 10 -4.74 -20.33 5.53
C ALA A 10 -4.68 -21.86 5.41
N GLU A 11 -5.13 -22.56 6.44
CA GLU A 11 -5.62 -23.92 6.25
C GLU A 11 -6.65 -23.82 5.13
N ALA A 12 -6.54 -24.71 4.13
CA ALA A 12 -7.48 -24.78 3.03
C ALA A 12 -8.89 -24.90 3.62
N GLY A 13 -9.57 -23.76 3.74
CA GLY A 13 -10.96 -23.71 4.14
C GLY A 13 -11.77 -24.49 3.12
N ASP A 14 -12.90 -25.02 3.55
CA ASP A 14 -13.88 -25.77 2.75
C ASP A 14 -14.54 -24.91 1.64
N ASP A 15 -13.95 -23.76 1.29
CA ASP A 15 -14.39 -22.89 0.21
C ASP A 15 -14.01 -23.53 -1.14
N PRO A 16 -14.98 -23.89 -1.99
CA PRO A 16 -14.72 -24.53 -3.28
C PRO A 16 -13.93 -23.65 -4.26
N ARG A 17 -13.70 -22.37 -3.94
CA ARG A 17 -12.86 -21.44 -4.70
C ARG A 17 -11.38 -21.56 -4.35
N VAL A 18 -11.04 -22.18 -3.22
CA VAL A 18 -9.66 -22.50 -2.86
C VAL A 18 -9.28 -23.85 -3.46
N TYR A 19 -8.19 -23.88 -4.22
CA TYR A 19 -7.72 -25.12 -4.84
C TYR A 19 -6.20 -25.16 -4.93
N GLU A 20 -5.66 -26.37 -5.02
CA GLU A 20 -4.23 -26.61 -5.17
C GLU A 20 -3.89 -27.16 -6.56
N VAL A 21 -2.74 -26.76 -7.08
CA VAL A 21 -2.22 -27.25 -8.36
C VAL A 21 -0.72 -27.49 -8.25
N SER A 22 -0.27 -28.67 -8.66
CA SER A 22 1.16 -28.97 -8.85
C SER A 22 1.52 -28.62 -10.29
N ILE A 23 2.54 -27.79 -10.47
CA ILE A 23 2.92 -27.27 -11.78
C ILE A 23 4.43 -27.19 -11.93
N GLY A 24 4.96 -27.35 -13.15
CA GLY A 24 6.38 -27.20 -13.42
C GLY A 24 6.95 -25.86 -12.92
N ARG A 25 8.19 -25.86 -12.42
CA ARG A 25 8.83 -24.67 -11.81
C ARG A 25 8.91 -23.45 -12.72
N ARG A 26 9.01 -23.67 -14.02
CA ARG A 26 8.73 -22.61 -15.00
C ARG A 26 7.22 -22.53 -15.16
N THR A 27 6.57 -21.96 -14.16
CA THR A 27 5.11 -21.98 -14.03
C THR A 27 4.43 -21.34 -15.24
N GLY A 28 5.07 -20.36 -15.88
CA GLY A 28 4.45 -19.59 -16.96
C GLY A 28 3.35 -18.67 -16.43
N ILE A 29 3.47 -18.24 -15.17
CA ILE A 29 2.55 -17.29 -14.52
C ILE A 29 3.27 -15.95 -14.40
N ASP A 30 2.69 -14.91 -14.98
CA ASP A 30 3.09 -13.54 -14.68
C ASP A 30 2.33 -13.09 -13.42
N ILE A 31 3.07 -12.81 -12.34
CA ILE A 31 2.49 -12.45 -11.04
C ILE A 31 2.38 -10.93 -10.92
N GLY A 32 1.17 -10.45 -10.66
CA GLY A 32 0.88 -9.04 -10.41
C GLY A 32 0.54 -8.75 -8.95
N CYS A 33 0.44 -7.46 -8.62
CA CYS A 33 -0.15 -6.95 -7.39
C CYS A 33 -0.84 -5.60 -7.69
N ASP A 34 -1.61 -5.08 -6.74
CA ASP A 34 -2.17 -3.73 -6.87
C ASP A 34 -1.21 -2.66 -6.30
N LEU A 35 -1.70 -1.42 -6.17
CA LEU A 35 -0.92 -0.30 -5.62
C LEU A 35 -0.46 -0.52 -4.16
N SER A 36 -0.98 -1.53 -3.44
CA SER A 36 -0.46 -1.90 -2.13
C SER A 36 0.89 -2.62 -2.19
N LEU A 37 1.35 -3.00 -3.39
CA LEU A 37 2.55 -3.81 -3.65
C LEU A 37 2.53 -5.17 -2.93
N ARG A 38 1.33 -5.62 -2.57
CA ARG A 38 1.03 -6.87 -1.86
C ARG A 38 -0.15 -7.56 -2.54
N TRP A 39 -0.46 -8.78 -2.09
CA TRP A 39 -1.55 -9.60 -2.61
C TRP A 39 -1.26 -10.09 -4.03
N PRO A 40 -0.36 -11.09 -4.17
CA PRO A 40 0.00 -11.64 -5.46
C PRO A 40 -1.21 -12.30 -6.13
N TYR A 41 -1.38 -12.04 -7.43
CA TYR A 41 -2.39 -12.70 -8.26
C TYR A 41 -1.82 -13.03 -9.63
N VAL A 42 -2.49 -13.94 -10.34
CA VAL A 42 -2.19 -14.30 -11.73
C VAL A 42 -2.59 -13.11 -12.62
N PHE A 43 -1.60 -12.33 -13.03
CA PHE A 43 -1.81 -11.18 -13.92
C PHE A 43 -1.98 -11.62 -15.38
N ALA A 44 -1.14 -12.56 -15.81
CA ALA A 44 -1.23 -13.17 -17.13
C ALA A 44 -0.66 -14.59 -17.10
N LEU A 45 -0.99 -15.37 -18.13
CA LEU A 45 -0.38 -16.66 -18.40
C LEU A 45 0.50 -16.54 -19.64
N VAL A 46 1.69 -17.10 -19.55
CA VAL A 46 2.63 -17.17 -20.67
C VAL A 46 2.10 -18.17 -21.70
N PRO A 47 1.94 -17.79 -22.99
CA PRO A 47 1.50 -18.71 -24.03
C PRO A 47 2.42 -19.93 -24.16
N GLY A 48 1.84 -21.13 -24.18
CA GLY A 48 2.55 -22.41 -24.16
C GLY A 48 3.27 -22.71 -22.83
N GLY A 49 3.08 -21.89 -21.80
CA GLY A 49 3.64 -22.09 -20.47
C GLY A 49 2.93 -23.19 -19.69
N ALA A 50 3.55 -23.66 -18.60
CA ALA A 50 3.02 -24.77 -17.81
C ALA A 50 1.61 -24.49 -17.26
N ALA A 51 1.31 -23.24 -16.89
CA ALA A 51 0.03 -22.86 -16.30
C ALA A 51 -1.09 -22.81 -17.33
N GLU A 52 -0.81 -22.29 -18.52
CA GLU A 52 -1.77 -22.30 -19.62
C GLU A 52 -2.06 -23.74 -20.06
N LEU A 53 -1.02 -24.58 -20.21
CA LEU A 53 -1.17 -25.98 -20.63
C LEU A 53 -1.87 -26.85 -19.59
N ASN A 54 -1.67 -26.58 -18.29
CA ASN A 54 -2.38 -27.26 -17.22
C ASN A 54 -3.89 -26.92 -17.22
N GLY A 55 -4.25 -25.68 -17.61
CA GLY A 55 -5.64 -25.27 -17.82
C GLY A 55 -6.48 -25.08 -16.55
N GLN A 56 -5.96 -25.36 -15.36
CA GLN A 56 -6.68 -25.16 -14.10
C GLN A 56 -6.55 -23.72 -13.58
N ILE A 57 -5.44 -23.06 -13.89
CA ILE A 57 -5.12 -21.69 -13.45
C ILE A 57 -5.70 -20.68 -14.44
N ALA A 58 -6.35 -19.64 -13.93
CA ALA A 58 -6.94 -18.57 -14.72
C ALA A 58 -6.37 -17.20 -14.34
N VAL A 59 -6.38 -16.27 -15.30
CA VAL A 59 -6.07 -14.86 -15.04
C VAL A 59 -7.04 -14.31 -13.99
N GLY A 60 -6.48 -13.65 -12.96
CA GLY A 60 -7.21 -13.11 -11.83
C GLY A 60 -7.24 -14.00 -10.60
N ASP A 61 -6.84 -15.28 -10.69
CA ASP A 61 -6.73 -16.15 -9.51
C ASP A 61 -5.69 -15.58 -8.52
N GLN A 62 -6.02 -15.57 -7.23
CA GLN A 62 -5.16 -15.02 -6.18
C GLN A 62 -4.22 -16.11 -5.65
N LEU A 63 -2.96 -15.77 -5.38
CA LEU A 63 -2.03 -16.72 -4.77
C LEU A 63 -2.17 -16.70 -3.24
N LEU A 64 -2.48 -17.86 -2.67
CA LEU A 64 -2.59 -18.10 -1.23
C LEU A 64 -1.33 -18.74 -0.66
N GLY A 65 -0.69 -19.64 -1.41
CA GLY A 65 0.43 -20.43 -0.91
C GLY A 65 1.36 -20.95 -1.98
N VAL A 66 2.62 -21.16 -1.58
CA VAL A 66 3.67 -21.83 -2.37
C VAL A 66 4.24 -22.96 -1.52
N GLY A 67 4.01 -24.20 -1.93
CA GLY A 67 4.30 -25.39 -1.13
C GLY A 67 3.51 -25.38 0.17
N ARG A 68 4.21 -25.27 1.30
CA ARG A 68 3.62 -25.19 2.64
C ARG A 68 3.60 -23.77 3.21
N THR A 69 4.07 -22.79 2.44
CA THR A 69 4.25 -21.41 2.91
C THR A 69 3.11 -20.55 2.38
N SER A 70 2.38 -19.90 3.29
CA SER A 70 1.38 -18.89 2.93
C SER A 70 2.06 -17.67 2.28
N VAL A 71 1.46 -17.15 1.22
CA VAL A 71 1.84 -15.89 0.56
C VAL A 71 0.69 -14.86 0.61
N VAL A 72 -0.29 -15.08 1.48
CA VAL A 72 -1.38 -14.13 1.74
C VAL A 72 -0.82 -12.79 2.19
N GLY A 73 -1.11 -11.72 1.44
CA GLY A 73 -0.60 -10.37 1.72
C GLY A 73 0.91 -10.18 1.50
N ALA A 74 1.61 -11.19 0.95
CA ALA A 74 3.01 -11.08 0.57
C ALA A 74 3.20 -10.13 -0.63
N THR A 75 4.44 -9.73 -0.86
CA THR A 75 4.85 -9.01 -2.07
C THR A 75 5.07 -9.98 -3.25
N VAL A 76 5.09 -9.44 -4.47
CA VAL A 76 5.42 -10.23 -5.68
C VAL A 76 6.84 -10.81 -5.58
N ALA A 77 7.79 -10.05 -5.02
CA ALA A 77 9.17 -10.50 -4.84
C ALA A 77 9.24 -11.70 -3.89
N GLU A 78 8.66 -11.60 -2.70
CA GLU A 78 8.62 -12.71 -1.73
C GLU A 78 7.98 -13.98 -2.32
N THR A 79 6.89 -13.81 -3.08
CA THR A 79 6.18 -14.92 -3.74
C THR A 79 7.03 -15.57 -4.83
N THR A 80 7.69 -14.76 -5.67
CA THR A 80 8.55 -15.23 -6.75
C THR A 80 9.79 -15.93 -6.21
N ASP A 81 10.40 -15.38 -5.15
CA ASP A 81 11.56 -15.97 -4.49
C ASP A 81 11.22 -17.34 -3.87
N LEU A 82 10.02 -17.48 -3.29
CA LEU A 82 9.53 -18.77 -2.78
C LEU A 82 9.34 -19.80 -3.88
N ILE A 83 8.75 -19.42 -5.03
CA ILE A 83 8.61 -20.31 -6.18
C ILE A 83 9.98 -20.72 -6.72
N ALA A 84 10.91 -19.78 -6.84
CA ALA A 84 12.27 -20.03 -7.32
C ALA A 84 13.05 -20.95 -6.37
N SER A 85 12.82 -20.83 -5.05
CA SER A 85 13.49 -21.60 -4.01
C SER A 85 12.85 -22.96 -3.73
N ALA A 86 11.69 -23.25 -4.31
CA ALA A 86 11.07 -24.57 -4.18
C ALA A 86 11.98 -25.65 -4.80
N GLY A 87 12.21 -26.73 -4.05
CA GLY A 87 12.99 -27.88 -4.51
C GLY A 87 12.19 -28.77 -5.47
N GLY A 88 12.89 -29.52 -6.32
CA GLY A 88 12.27 -30.41 -7.33
C GLY A 88 12.06 -29.73 -8.70
N ASP A 89 11.27 -30.37 -9.56
CA ASP A 89 10.90 -29.89 -10.90
C ASP A 89 9.49 -29.28 -10.96
N GLU A 90 8.68 -29.53 -9.93
CA GLU A 90 7.33 -29.00 -9.77
C GLU A 90 7.21 -28.18 -8.47
N VAL A 91 6.23 -27.28 -8.45
CA VAL A 91 5.84 -26.47 -7.29
C VAL A 91 4.35 -26.62 -7.06
N LEU A 92 3.96 -26.85 -5.81
CA LEU A 92 2.56 -26.82 -5.40
C LEU A 92 2.16 -25.37 -5.15
N LEU A 93 1.08 -24.92 -5.79
CA LEU A 93 0.48 -23.61 -5.57
C LEU A 93 -0.90 -23.79 -4.98
N THR A 94 -1.22 -23.02 -3.94
CA THR A 94 -2.59 -22.87 -3.42
C THR A 94 -3.14 -21.56 -3.98
N LEU A 95 -4.27 -21.59 -4.67
CA LEU A 95 -4.91 -20.45 -5.32
C LEU A 95 -6.35 -20.26 -4.86
N PHE A 96 -6.84 -19.03 -4.98
CA PHE A 96 -8.24 -18.67 -4.76
C PHE A 96 -8.85 -18.06 -6.01
N ARG A 97 -9.97 -18.63 -6.47
CA ARG A 97 -10.76 -18.11 -7.59
C ARG A 97 -11.75 -17.05 -7.11
N GLY A 98 -11.39 -15.79 -7.29
CA GLY A 98 -12.26 -14.66 -6.99
C GLY A 98 -11.49 -13.36 -6.86
N SER A 99 -12.20 -12.29 -6.53
CA SER A 99 -11.60 -10.98 -6.29
C SER A 99 -10.78 -10.96 -5.00
N ARG A 100 -9.81 -10.04 -4.93
CA ARG A 100 -9.08 -9.78 -3.68
C ARG A 100 -10.00 -9.50 -2.49
N ALA A 101 -11.08 -8.75 -2.70
CA ALA A 101 -12.02 -8.40 -1.63
C ALA A 101 -12.76 -9.64 -1.09
N GLU A 102 -13.04 -10.63 -1.95
CA GLU A 102 -13.57 -11.92 -1.52
C GLU A 102 -12.51 -12.73 -0.76
N LEU A 103 -11.29 -12.81 -1.29
CA LEU A 103 -10.18 -13.48 -0.62
C LEU A 103 -9.94 -12.92 0.78
N GLN A 104 -9.90 -11.59 0.91
CA GLN A 104 -9.67 -10.91 2.20
C GLN A 104 -10.73 -11.27 3.23
N ARG A 105 -12.01 -11.34 2.82
CA ARG A 105 -13.08 -11.80 3.70
C ARG A 105 -12.88 -13.26 4.12
N GLU A 106 -12.47 -14.10 3.18
CA GLU A 106 -12.29 -15.55 3.42
C GLU A 106 -11.17 -15.83 4.40
N VAL A 107 -9.99 -15.22 4.21
CA VAL A 107 -8.83 -15.42 5.11
C VAL A 107 -8.92 -14.61 6.41
N GLY A 108 -10.08 -14.01 6.69
CA GLY A 108 -10.28 -13.16 7.87
C GLY A 108 -9.39 -11.91 7.88
N PHE A 109 -8.82 -11.54 6.74
CA PHE A 109 -8.09 -10.28 6.60
C PHE A 109 -9.11 -9.16 6.53
N ALA A 110 -9.38 -8.53 7.68
CA ALA A 110 -10.23 -7.35 7.73
C ALA A 110 -9.70 -6.35 6.69
N ALA A 111 -10.54 -6.05 5.69
CA ALA A 111 -10.31 -4.88 4.85
C ALA A 111 -10.01 -3.73 5.81
N GLY A 112 -8.86 -3.07 5.63
CA GLY A 112 -8.47 -1.94 6.48
C GLY A 112 -9.63 -0.97 6.62
N PRO A 113 -9.67 -0.17 7.70
CA PRO A 113 -10.85 0.61 8.04
C PRO A 113 -11.35 1.40 6.82
N SER A 114 -12.65 1.34 6.49
CA SER A 114 -13.20 2.05 5.33
C SER A 114 -13.04 3.57 5.44
N THR A 115 -12.88 4.04 6.67
CA THR A 115 -12.71 5.42 7.04
C THR A 115 -11.61 5.58 8.08
N VAL A 116 -10.86 6.68 8.00
CA VAL A 116 -9.78 7.03 8.93
C VAL A 116 -10.13 8.32 9.66
N THR A 117 -9.62 8.46 10.87
CA THR A 117 -9.69 9.68 11.66
C THR A 117 -8.42 10.49 11.48
N ILE A 118 -8.56 11.75 11.06
CA ILE A 118 -7.46 12.68 10.89
C ILE A 118 -7.63 13.80 11.90
N ARG A 119 -6.67 13.88 12.84
CA ARG A 119 -6.55 14.99 13.80
C ARG A 119 -5.55 16.00 13.28
N VAL A 120 -5.98 17.24 13.08
CA VAL A 120 -5.14 18.31 12.56
C VAL A 120 -4.83 19.31 13.65
N VAL A 121 -3.54 19.47 13.94
CA VAL A 121 -3.01 20.45 14.89
C VAL A 121 -2.64 21.73 14.15
N GLN A 122 -3.17 22.87 14.62
CA GLN A 122 -3.01 24.18 13.98
C GLN A 122 -2.37 25.19 14.94
N GLN A 123 -1.54 26.10 14.42
CA GLN A 123 -0.94 27.15 15.24
C GLN A 123 -1.92 28.30 15.47
N GLY A 124 -2.27 28.57 16.72
CA GLY A 124 -3.15 29.69 17.09
C GLY A 124 -4.63 29.50 16.71
N LEU A 125 -5.00 28.30 16.27
CA LEU A 125 -6.38 27.90 15.96
C LEU A 125 -6.70 26.59 16.68
N PRO A 126 -7.99 26.31 16.97
CA PRO A 126 -8.37 25.03 17.55
C PRO A 126 -8.03 23.87 16.61
N ASP A 127 -7.68 22.73 17.21
CA ASP A 127 -7.47 21.49 16.47
C ASP A 127 -8.77 21.05 15.80
N VAL A 128 -8.65 20.47 14.61
CA VAL A 128 -9.79 19.96 13.85
C VAL A 128 -9.67 18.45 13.74
N VAL A 129 -10.75 17.73 14.04
CA VAL A 129 -10.81 16.28 13.86
C VAL A 129 -11.90 15.99 12.85
N PHE A 130 -11.60 15.16 11.86
CA PHE A 130 -12.59 14.72 10.88
C PHE A 130 -12.30 13.31 10.41
N THR A 131 -13.34 12.69 9.85
CA THR A 131 -13.26 11.38 9.21
C THR A 131 -13.13 11.54 7.70
N ALA A 132 -12.31 10.71 7.07
CA ALA A 132 -12.12 10.64 5.63
C ALA A 132 -12.10 9.18 5.15
N LYS A 133 -12.23 8.95 3.85
CA LYS A 133 -12.11 7.60 3.26
C LYS A 133 -10.66 7.12 3.38
N ALA A 134 -10.44 5.87 3.77
CA ALA A 134 -9.08 5.31 3.74
C ALA A 134 -8.50 5.32 2.32
N GLY A 135 -7.22 5.67 2.22
CA GLY A 135 -6.51 5.96 0.98
C GLY A 135 -6.71 7.39 0.44
N CYS A 136 -7.40 8.28 1.16
CA CYS A 136 -7.58 9.67 0.74
C CYS A 136 -6.24 10.42 0.64
N ASN A 137 -6.16 11.39 -0.27
CA ASN A 137 -5.05 12.33 -0.35
C ASN A 137 -5.14 13.36 0.78
N LEU A 138 -4.09 13.45 1.60
CA LEU A 138 -4.10 14.30 2.79
C LEU A 138 -4.28 15.78 2.44
N ARG A 139 -3.61 16.29 1.40
CA ARG A 139 -3.76 17.71 1.03
C ARG A 139 -5.17 18.04 0.59
N ASP A 140 -5.78 17.19 -0.23
CA ASP A 140 -7.10 17.48 -0.80
C ASP A 140 -8.15 17.52 0.30
N GLU A 141 -8.08 16.60 1.28
CA GLU A 141 -8.96 16.64 2.46
C GLU A 141 -8.78 17.90 3.31
N LEU A 142 -7.53 18.37 3.48
CA LEU A 142 -7.22 19.60 4.23
C LEU A 142 -7.73 20.85 3.49
N VAL A 143 -7.44 20.96 2.19
CA VAL A 143 -7.83 22.11 1.36
C VAL A 143 -9.36 22.18 1.19
N ALA A 144 -10.04 21.05 1.00
CA ALA A 144 -11.50 20.99 0.91
C ALA A 144 -12.17 21.55 2.18
N ARG A 145 -11.52 21.37 3.34
CA ARG A 145 -11.97 21.90 4.64
C ARG A 145 -11.41 23.28 4.96
N LYS A 146 -10.76 23.94 4.01
CA LYS A 146 -10.14 25.27 4.15
C LYS A 146 -9.05 25.32 5.23
N ILE A 147 -8.42 24.18 5.53
CA ILE A 147 -7.27 24.12 6.42
C ILE A 147 -6.03 24.51 5.64
N ASN A 148 -5.35 25.56 6.08
CA ASN A 148 -4.18 26.07 5.38
C ASN A 148 -2.93 25.24 5.73
N VAL A 149 -2.45 24.48 4.75
CA VAL A 149 -1.20 23.71 4.85
C VAL A 149 0.04 24.61 4.66
N TYR A 150 -0.11 25.66 3.87
CA TYR A 150 0.99 26.46 3.37
C TYR A 150 1.45 27.53 4.35
N ARG A 151 2.72 27.88 4.25
CA ARG A 151 3.32 28.97 5.03
C ARG A 151 3.56 30.23 4.20
N SER A 152 3.30 31.39 4.80
CA SER A 152 3.49 32.71 4.19
C SER A 152 3.02 32.77 2.73
N PHE A 153 3.88 33.17 1.80
CA PHE A 153 3.52 33.37 0.39
C PHE A 153 3.30 32.08 -0.41
N THR A 154 3.79 30.92 0.08
CA THR A 154 3.61 29.63 -0.61
C THR A 154 2.14 29.22 -0.72
N ARG A 155 1.25 29.85 0.06
CA ARG A 155 -0.20 29.74 -0.10
C ARG A 155 -0.68 30.13 -1.49
N TRP A 156 -0.02 31.09 -2.14
CA TRP A 156 -0.40 31.60 -3.46
C TRP A 156 0.47 31.05 -4.59
N THR A 157 1.73 30.68 -4.30
CA THR A 157 2.70 30.24 -5.32
C THR A 157 2.89 28.72 -5.39
N ASN A 158 2.15 27.93 -4.61
CA ASN A 158 2.29 26.48 -4.64
C ASN A 158 1.86 25.85 -5.98
N CYS A 159 2.39 24.67 -6.25
CA CYS A 159 2.10 23.89 -7.47
C CYS A 159 0.72 23.21 -7.48
N SER A 160 -0.18 23.53 -6.55
CA SER A 160 -1.51 22.91 -6.43
C SER A 160 -1.52 21.38 -6.31
N GLY A 161 -0.49 20.81 -5.68
CA GLY A 161 -0.43 19.37 -5.40
C GLY A 161 0.30 18.51 -6.43
N LYS A 162 0.95 19.12 -7.43
CA LYS A 162 1.70 18.42 -8.48
C LYS A 162 3.11 17.92 -8.07
N GLN A 163 3.43 17.99 -6.78
CA GLN A 163 4.74 17.59 -6.23
C GLN A 163 5.96 18.38 -6.78
N LEU A 164 5.76 19.59 -7.33
CA LEU A 164 6.86 20.35 -7.95
C LEU A 164 7.57 21.32 -6.98
N CYS A 165 6.85 21.91 -6.04
CA CYS A 165 7.37 23.02 -5.21
C CYS A 165 7.78 22.61 -3.79
N GLY A 166 7.48 21.39 -3.35
CA GLY A 166 7.83 20.93 -2.01
C GLY A 166 7.27 21.75 -0.84
N SER A 167 6.20 22.55 -1.04
CA SER A 167 5.66 23.46 -0.03
C SER A 167 4.43 22.92 0.72
N CYS A 168 3.88 21.78 0.29
CA CYS A 168 2.73 21.12 0.91
C CYS A 168 3.11 20.34 2.19
N ILE A 169 4.08 20.85 2.95
CA ILE A 169 4.72 20.14 4.07
C ILE A 169 3.81 20.09 5.28
N VAL A 170 3.69 18.89 5.83
CA VAL A 170 3.04 18.61 7.12
C VAL A 170 3.94 17.74 7.97
N ASP A 171 3.72 17.76 9.28
CA ASP A 171 4.39 16.86 10.23
C ASP A 171 3.40 15.82 10.75
N VAL A 172 3.59 14.55 10.43
CA VAL A 172 2.72 13.46 10.91
C VAL A 172 3.25 13.01 12.27
N THR A 173 2.72 13.61 13.34
CA THR A 173 3.20 13.42 14.71
C THR A 173 2.75 12.10 15.33
N ALA A 174 1.69 11.48 14.79
CA ALA A 174 1.25 10.13 15.16
C ALA A 174 0.64 9.41 13.95
N GLY A 175 0.85 8.09 13.85
CA GLY A 175 0.32 7.26 12.77
C GLY A 175 1.07 7.38 11.43
N LEU A 176 2.38 7.66 11.47
CA LEU A 176 3.19 7.78 10.24
C LEU A 176 3.22 6.48 9.42
N ASP A 177 3.23 5.34 10.10
CA ASP A 177 3.15 3.98 9.52
C ASP A 177 1.80 3.70 8.85
N ALA A 178 0.76 4.47 9.20
CA ALA A 178 -0.55 4.42 8.56
C ALA A 178 -0.64 5.30 7.30
N CYS A 179 0.45 5.98 6.89
CA CYS A 179 0.53 6.72 5.63
C CYS A 179 1.22 5.92 4.52
N SER A 180 1.00 6.31 3.26
CA SER A 180 1.72 5.74 2.11
C SER A 180 3.24 5.80 2.30
N ARG A 181 3.98 4.84 1.74
CA ARG A 181 5.44 4.88 1.75
C ARG A 181 5.95 6.16 1.08
N ARG A 182 7.01 6.75 1.63
CA ARG A 182 7.69 7.89 1.03
C ARG A 182 8.32 7.51 -0.32
N SER A 183 8.04 8.31 -1.36
CA SER A 183 8.67 8.14 -2.68
C SER A 183 10.14 8.64 -2.68
N ILE A 184 10.90 8.30 -3.72
CA ILE A 184 12.29 8.77 -3.88
C ILE A 184 12.32 10.31 -3.99
N ASP A 185 11.44 10.88 -4.82
CA ASP A 185 11.35 12.33 -5.02
C ASP A 185 10.91 13.07 -3.76
N GLU A 186 9.97 12.49 -2.99
CA GLU A 186 9.58 13.04 -1.68
C GLU A 186 10.76 13.03 -0.71
N SER A 187 11.53 11.93 -0.67
CA SER A 187 12.71 11.79 0.18
C SER A 187 13.81 12.79 -0.19
N SER A 188 14.05 12.99 -1.48
CA SER A 188 15.01 13.99 -1.97
C SER A 188 14.56 15.42 -1.64
N THR A 189 13.26 15.70 -1.77
CA THR A 189 12.69 17.01 -1.45
C THR A 189 12.82 17.31 0.05
N LEU A 190 12.51 16.35 0.91
CA LEU A 190 12.46 16.48 2.37
C LEU A 190 13.74 16.00 3.07
N ARG A 191 14.87 15.88 2.36
CA ARG A 191 16.11 15.26 2.89
C ARG A 191 16.67 15.94 4.15
N GLU A 192 16.39 17.23 4.33
CA GLU A 192 16.86 18.07 5.44
C GLU A 192 15.81 18.18 6.57
N ASN A 193 14.66 17.51 6.42
CA ASN A 193 13.55 17.56 7.36
C ASN A 193 13.48 16.28 8.23
N PRO A 194 12.80 16.34 9.39
CA PRO A 194 12.55 15.17 10.20
C PRO A 194 11.86 14.02 9.45
N PRO A 195 12.09 12.75 9.82
CA PRO A 195 11.43 11.60 9.19
C PRO A 195 9.91 11.61 9.26
N SER A 196 9.29 12.35 10.19
CA SER A 196 7.84 12.51 10.29
C SER A 196 7.24 13.47 9.25
N TYR A 197 8.07 14.29 8.60
CA TYR A 197 7.59 15.29 7.65
C TYR A 197 7.18 14.63 6.34
N ARG A 198 6.04 15.05 5.81
CA ARG A 198 5.48 14.52 4.57
C ARG A 198 5.05 15.64 3.64
N LEU A 199 5.09 15.35 2.34
CA LEU A 199 4.41 16.16 1.34
C LEU A 199 2.94 15.70 1.30
N SER A 200 2.06 16.45 1.97
CA SER A 200 0.62 16.13 2.06
C SER A 200 -0.02 15.90 0.69
N CYS A 201 0.48 16.54 -0.36
CA CYS A 201 -0.01 16.43 -1.73
C CYS A 201 0.17 15.05 -2.38
N ILE A 202 1.04 14.20 -1.82
CA ILE A 202 1.27 12.83 -2.30
C ILE A 202 1.20 11.80 -1.17
N THR A 203 0.72 12.23 0.00
CA THR A 203 0.54 11.35 1.15
C THR A 203 -0.88 10.81 1.15
N GLN A 204 -1.01 9.50 1.06
CA GLN A 204 -2.28 8.81 1.25
C GLN A 204 -2.38 8.30 2.69
N VAL A 205 -3.57 8.37 3.28
CA VAL A 205 -3.81 8.01 4.68
C VAL A 205 -4.65 6.73 4.76
N HIS A 206 -4.12 5.67 5.36
CA HIS A 206 -4.75 4.35 5.43
C HIS A 206 -5.20 3.94 6.84
N GLY A 207 -4.82 4.70 7.87
CA GLY A 207 -5.27 4.53 9.25
C GLY A 207 -5.32 5.88 9.97
N ASP A 208 -5.63 5.86 11.26
CA ASP A 208 -5.79 7.08 12.05
C ASP A 208 -4.47 7.81 12.25
N ILE A 209 -4.46 9.13 12.05
CA ILE A 209 -3.26 9.96 12.16
C ILE A 209 -3.51 11.25 12.93
N THR A 210 -2.42 11.78 13.49
CA THR A 210 -2.33 13.19 13.91
C THR A 210 -1.31 13.91 13.06
N VAL A 211 -1.69 15.07 12.53
CA VAL A 211 -0.87 15.86 11.63
C VAL A 211 -0.83 17.31 12.06
N ALA A 212 0.35 17.90 12.17
CA ALA A 212 0.53 19.33 12.36
C ALA A 212 0.72 20.01 10.99
N VAL A 213 -0.11 21.01 10.72
CA VAL A 213 0.01 21.86 9.53
C VAL A 213 0.90 23.07 9.82
N GLN A 214 1.43 23.69 8.76
CA GLN A 214 2.34 24.81 8.88
C GLN A 214 3.45 24.47 9.89
N THR A 215 4.12 23.34 9.71
CA THR A 215 5.19 22.90 10.62
C THR A 215 6.49 23.68 10.33
N PRO A 216 7.38 23.96 11.31
CA PRO A 216 8.59 24.74 11.07
C PRO A 216 9.49 24.11 10.01
N VAL A 217 9.98 24.93 9.07
CA VAL A 217 10.86 24.51 7.96
C VAL A 217 12.03 25.50 7.81
N GLY A 218 13.19 24.99 7.41
CA GLY A 218 14.39 25.79 7.16
C GLY A 218 14.22 26.77 5.99
N ALA A 219 15.03 27.83 5.98
CA ALA A 219 14.95 28.93 4.99
C ALA A 219 15.02 28.45 3.52
N ALA A 220 15.83 27.44 3.23
CA ALA A 220 15.99 26.87 1.88
C ALA A 220 14.70 26.28 1.31
N GLN A 221 13.75 25.87 2.16
CA GLN A 221 12.49 25.27 1.73
C GLN A 221 11.43 26.30 1.31
N TRP A 222 11.69 27.60 1.52
CA TRP A 222 10.75 28.68 1.16
C TRP A 222 10.90 29.12 -0.29
N THR A 223 12.06 28.90 -0.90
CA THR A 223 12.45 29.47 -2.21
C THR A 223 12.53 28.43 -3.32
N ARG A 224 11.96 27.24 -3.10
CA ARG A 224 12.02 26.11 -4.02
C ARG A 224 10.82 26.07 -4.97
#